data_AF-A0A1G7VP64-F1
#
_entry.id   AF-A0A1G7VP64-F1
#
_cell.length_a   1.000
_cell.length_b   1.000
_cell.length_c   1.000
_cell.angle_alpha   90.00
_cell.angle_beta   90.00
_cell.angle_gamma   90.00
#
_symmetry.space_group_name_H-M   'P 1'
#
loop_
_entity.id
_entity.type
_entity.pdbx_description
1 polymer ?
#
loop_
_entity_poly.entity_id
_entity_poly.type
_entity_poly.pdbx_seq_one_letter_code
_entity_poly.pdbx_strand_id
1 'polypeptide(L)'
;MMSCVFNGMELPCDCYAPDVREIMSDTIERFGKEEWYKVVLTNEIHGHLGIYSTLGAKMGCYAMSLHEGDDEPKVLSYAGSQPPVSCFNDGLQVSTGATMGHGLFFLADEDEKRIEAHFAWNDETMLLRLRSEYAQTIQNDIRHGVEAYGHSPRYWSYVRQLALKYWSQWNRDEIFEKAE
;
A
#
# COMPACT_ATOMS: atom_id res chain seq x y z
N MET A 1 13.44 7.08 0.53
CA MET A 1 14.75 6.45 0.23
C MET A 1 14.95 6.36 -1.28
N MET A 2 16.00 6.98 -1.81
CA MET A 2 16.37 6.84 -3.23
C MET A 2 16.75 5.39 -3.54
N SER A 3 16.35 4.90 -4.71
CA SER A 3 16.78 3.59 -5.21
C SER A 3 18.32 3.54 -5.26
N CYS A 4 18.90 2.57 -4.56
CA CYS A 4 20.35 2.38 -4.50
C CYS A 4 20.90 1.43 -5.58
N VAL A 5 20.01 0.73 -6.28
CA VAL A 5 20.35 -0.25 -7.33
C VAL A 5 20.03 0.31 -8.71
N PHE A 6 18.85 0.93 -8.85
CA PHE A 6 18.37 1.46 -10.13
C PHE A 6 18.37 2.98 -10.13
N ASN A 7 18.73 3.58 -11.27
CA ASN A 7 18.47 5.00 -11.52
C ASN A 7 16.97 5.28 -11.81
N GLY A 8 16.20 4.22 -12.07
CA GLY A 8 14.75 4.19 -12.24
C GLY A 8 14.32 2.76 -12.60
N MET A 9 13.12 2.33 -12.16
CA MET A 9 12.55 1.04 -12.56
C MET A 9 11.36 1.27 -13.49
N GLU A 10 11.63 1.19 -14.80
CA GLU A 10 10.62 1.19 -15.84
C GLU A 10 10.87 -0.03 -16.72
N LEU A 11 10.03 -1.06 -16.57
CA LEU A 11 10.04 -2.16 -17.50
C LEU A 11 9.28 -1.74 -18.77
N PRO A 12 9.66 -2.28 -19.94
CA PRO A 12 8.82 -2.18 -21.13
C PRO A 12 7.36 -2.58 -20.83
N CYS A 13 6.39 -1.86 -21.42
CA CYS A 13 4.97 -2.07 -21.14
C CYS A 13 4.51 -3.53 -21.36
N ASP A 14 5.16 -4.24 -22.28
CA ASP A 14 4.87 -5.63 -22.60
C ASP A 14 5.31 -6.63 -21.51
N CYS A 15 6.16 -6.23 -20.58
CA CYS A 15 6.50 -7.00 -19.39
C CYS A 15 5.36 -7.04 -18.35
N TYR A 16 4.43 -6.09 -18.37
CA TYR A 16 3.30 -6.06 -17.45
C TYR A 16 2.15 -6.96 -17.93
N ALA A 17 1.47 -7.58 -16.97
CA ALA A 17 0.21 -8.30 -17.21
C ALA A 17 -0.80 -7.37 -17.93
N PRO A 18 -1.66 -7.89 -18.84
CA PRO A 18 -2.53 -7.06 -19.65
C PRO A 18 -3.40 -6.08 -18.85
N ASP A 19 -3.98 -6.54 -17.74
CA ASP A 19 -4.84 -5.73 -16.87
C ASP A 19 -4.08 -4.65 -16.08
N VAL A 20 -2.82 -4.90 -15.73
CA VAL A 20 -1.93 -3.90 -15.12
C VAL A 20 -1.52 -2.86 -16.16
N ARG A 21 -1.23 -3.29 -17.40
CA ARG A 21 -0.87 -2.38 -18.50
C ARG A 21 -1.98 -1.39 -18.81
N GLU A 22 -3.23 -1.82 -18.74
CA GLU A 22 -4.40 -0.97 -19.00
C GLU A 22 -4.46 0.27 -18.10
N ILE A 23 -4.04 0.16 -16.84
CA ILE A 23 -4.06 1.30 -15.90
C ILE A 23 -2.76 2.09 -15.85
N MET A 24 -1.70 1.62 -16.51
CA MET A 24 -0.33 2.09 -16.28
C MET A 24 -0.11 3.58 -16.55
N SER A 25 -0.44 4.04 -17.76
CA SER A 25 -0.18 5.42 -18.17
C SER A 25 -0.94 6.42 -17.28
N ASP A 26 -2.25 6.23 -17.12
CA ASP A 26 -3.11 7.12 -16.33
C ASP A 26 -2.72 7.11 -14.84
N THR A 27 -2.37 5.95 -14.29
CA THR A 27 -1.96 5.84 -12.87
C THR A 27 -0.62 6.54 -12.64
N ILE A 28 0.35 6.38 -13.55
CA ILE A 28 1.65 7.06 -13.47
C ILE A 28 1.48 8.58 -13.61
N GLU A 29 0.65 9.03 -14.54
CA GLU A 29 0.38 10.46 -14.74
C GLU A 29 -0.23 11.09 -13.48
N ARG A 30 -1.17 10.39 -12.84
CA ARG A 30 -1.88 10.90 -11.66
C ARG A 30 -1.06 10.83 -10.38
N PHE A 31 -0.36 9.73 -10.13
CA PHE A 31 0.24 9.44 -8.82
C PHE A 31 1.76 9.38 -8.84
N GLY A 32 2.38 9.45 -10.01
CA GLY A 32 3.82 9.48 -10.18
C GLY A 32 4.44 8.09 -10.34
N LYS A 33 5.62 8.10 -10.96
CA LYS A 33 6.41 6.90 -11.26
C LYS A 33 6.88 6.16 -10.01
N GLU A 34 7.17 6.90 -8.93
CA GLU A 34 7.63 6.29 -7.68
C GLU A 34 6.54 5.42 -7.06
N GLU A 35 5.32 5.93 -6.91
CA GLU A 35 4.21 5.12 -6.40
C GLU A 35 3.95 3.90 -7.29
N TRP A 36 3.97 4.07 -8.61
CA TRP A 36 3.83 2.96 -9.55
C TRP A 36 4.86 1.86 -9.28
N TYR A 37 6.14 2.24 -9.21
CA TYR A 37 7.23 1.31 -8.92
C TYR A 37 7.04 0.59 -7.57
N LYS A 38 6.72 1.33 -6.51
CA LYS A 38 6.57 0.77 -5.17
C LYS A 38 5.41 -0.21 -5.09
N VAL A 39 4.27 0.10 -5.73
CA VAL A 39 3.11 -0.81 -5.76
C VAL A 39 3.42 -2.07 -6.58
N VAL A 40 4.11 -1.94 -7.73
CA VAL A 40 4.56 -3.11 -8.51
C VAL A 40 5.45 -4.01 -7.65
N LEU A 41 6.54 -3.47 -7.09
CA LEU A 41 7.49 -4.24 -6.30
C LEU A 41 6.83 -4.88 -5.07
N THR A 42 5.94 -4.14 -4.40
CA THR A 42 5.17 -4.66 -3.26
C THR A 42 4.41 -5.91 -3.64
N ASN A 43 3.65 -5.86 -4.74
CA ASN A 43 2.78 -6.98 -5.11
C ASN A 43 3.55 -8.15 -5.74
N GLU A 44 4.72 -7.90 -6.36
CA GLU A 44 5.63 -8.97 -6.81
C GLU A 44 6.23 -9.74 -5.62
N ILE A 45 6.69 -9.05 -4.58
CA ILE A 45 7.21 -9.71 -3.36
C ILE A 45 6.07 -10.37 -2.58
N HIS A 46 4.89 -9.74 -2.52
CA HIS A 46 3.71 -10.29 -1.86
C HIS A 46 3.16 -11.55 -2.55
N GLY A 47 3.46 -11.73 -3.83
CA GLY A 47 3.04 -12.88 -4.65
C GLY A 47 1.65 -12.75 -5.27
N HIS A 48 0.96 -11.63 -5.08
CA HIS A 48 -0.27 -11.28 -5.81
C HIS A 48 -0.62 -9.80 -5.66
N LEU A 49 -1.51 -9.29 -6.54
CA LEU A 49 -2.04 -7.93 -6.48
C LEU A 49 -3.18 -7.84 -5.45
N GLY A 50 -2.90 -7.27 -4.28
CA GLY A 50 -3.82 -7.17 -3.15
C GLY A 50 -4.27 -5.74 -2.85
N ILE A 51 -5.45 -5.60 -2.24
CA ILE A 51 -6.00 -4.30 -1.80
C ILE A 51 -5.11 -3.70 -0.70
N TYR A 52 -4.88 -4.45 0.37
CA TYR A 52 -4.18 -3.93 1.55
C TYR A 52 -2.69 -3.69 1.30
N SER A 53 -2.00 -4.59 0.57
CA SER A 53 -0.61 -4.38 0.16
C SER A 53 -0.44 -3.11 -0.68
N THR A 54 -1.36 -2.87 -1.62
CA THR A 54 -1.40 -1.64 -2.43
C THR A 54 -1.62 -0.39 -1.56
N LEU A 55 -2.53 -0.43 -0.59
CA LEU A 55 -2.75 0.68 0.34
C LEU A 55 -1.52 0.94 1.23
N GLY A 56 -0.79 -0.09 1.62
CA GLY A 56 0.47 0.02 2.35
C GLY A 56 1.52 0.80 1.58
N ALA A 57 1.68 0.45 0.30
CA ALA A 57 2.62 1.14 -0.58
C ALA A 57 2.22 2.60 -0.80
N LYS A 58 0.91 2.87 -1.01
CA LYS A 58 0.40 4.24 -1.12
C LYS A 58 0.61 5.05 0.15
N MET A 59 0.33 4.48 1.34
CA MET A 59 0.51 5.21 2.61
C MET A 59 1.97 5.54 2.85
N GLY A 60 2.88 4.59 2.65
CA GLY A 60 4.30 4.87 2.84
C GLY A 60 4.83 5.87 1.81
N CYS A 61 4.40 5.82 0.55
CA CYS A 61 4.71 6.87 -0.43
C CYS A 61 4.19 8.24 0.02
N TYR A 62 2.98 8.29 0.58
CA TYR A 62 2.41 9.54 1.12
C TYR A 62 3.24 10.07 2.30
N ALA A 63 3.51 9.22 3.29
CA ALA A 63 4.33 9.58 4.45
C ALA A 63 5.71 10.12 4.03
N MET A 64 6.39 9.43 3.11
CA MET A 64 7.69 9.86 2.60
C MET A 64 7.62 11.17 1.81
N SER A 65 6.49 11.46 1.14
CA SER A 65 6.32 12.72 0.40
C SER A 65 6.06 13.93 1.30
N LEU A 66 5.63 13.69 2.55
CA LEU A 66 5.37 14.73 3.53
C LEU A 66 6.60 15.06 4.39
N HIS A 67 7.60 14.18 4.40
CA HIS A 67 8.85 14.37 5.15
C HIS A 67 9.91 15.01 4.25
N GLU A 68 10.49 16.12 4.70
CA GLU A 68 11.53 16.84 3.94
C GLU A 68 12.96 16.32 4.21
N GLY A 69 13.16 15.49 5.24
CA GLY A 69 14.47 14.97 5.64
C GLY A 69 14.90 13.70 4.89
N ASP A 70 16.19 13.39 5.00
CA ASP A 70 16.81 12.20 4.39
C ASP A 70 16.91 11.00 5.36
N ASP A 71 16.51 11.16 6.61
CA ASP A 71 16.55 10.11 7.62
C ASP A 71 15.44 9.06 7.43
N GLU A 72 15.74 7.85 7.88
CA GLU A 72 14.84 6.70 7.72
C GLU A 72 13.76 6.70 8.81
N PRO A 73 12.48 6.50 8.45
CA PRO A 73 11.43 6.39 9.47
C PRO A 73 11.54 5.07 10.23
N LYS A 74 11.27 5.13 11.53
CA LYS A 74 10.71 3.98 12.25
C LYS A 74 9.22 3.93 11.99
N VAL A 75 8.70 2.75 11.66
CA VAL A 75 7.29 2.53 11.34
C VAL A 75 6.67 1.57 12.33
N LEU A 76 5.61 2.01 13.01
CA LEU A 76 4.76 1.16 13.84
C LEU A 76 3.41 0.97 13.14
N SER A 77 3.09 -0.26 12.75
CA SER A 77 1.84 -0.58 12.05
C SER A 77 0.79 -1.19 12.97
N TYR A 78 -0.46 -0.76 12.78
CA TYR A 78 -1.64 -1.27 13.51
C TYR A 78 -2.40 -2.36 12.72
N ALA A 79 -1.85 -2.82 11.60
CA ALA A 79 -2.46 -3.87 10.78
C ALA A 79 -2.31 -5.30 11.35
N GLY A 80 -1.48 -5.47 12.40
CA GLY A 80 -1.21 -6.78 13.01
C GLY A 80 -0.46 -7.74 12.08
N SER A 81 -0.49 -9.03 12.41
CA SER A 81 0.25 -10.09 11.69
C SER A 81 -0.65 -11.08 10.92
N GLN A 82 -1.97 -10.94 11.00
CA GLN A 82 -2.91 -11.87 10.39
C GLN A 82 -3.58 -11.28 9.13
N PRO A 83 -3.59 -12.02 8.01
CA PRO A 83 -4.31 -11.61 6.80
C PRO A 83 -5.81 -11.46 7.04
N PRO A 84 -6.51 -10.63 6.23
CA PRO A 84 -5.97 -9.92 5.06
C PRO A 84 -5.35 -8.55 5.39
N VAL A 85 -5.61 -8.00 6.58
CA VAL A 85 -5.18 -6.63 6.93
C VAL A 85 -3.66 -6.53 7.01
N SER A 86 -2.97 -7.56 7.53
CA SER A 86 -1.51 -7.54 7.68
C SER A 86 -0.73 -7.44 6.36
N CYS A 87 -1.34 -7.73 5.20
CA CYS A 87 -0.72 -7.51 3.89
C CYS A 87 -0.34 -6.03 3.66
N PHE A 88 -0.99 -5.11 4.37
CA PHE A 88 -0.64 -3.70 4.44
C PHE A 88 0.82 -3.45 4.85
N ASN A 89 1.36 -4.28 5.73
CA ASN A 89 2.74 -4.15 6.21
C ASN A 89 3.77 -4.30 5.09
N ASP A 90 3.51 -5.16 4.11
CA ASP A 90 4.44 -5.40 3.00
C ASP A 90 4.62 -4.13 2.16
N GLY A 91 3.51 -3.44 1.88
CA GLY A 91 3.52 -2.17 1.17
C GLY A 91 4.24 -1.07 1.94
N LEU A 92 4.02 -0.96 3.25
CA LEU A 92 4.74 0.00 4.10
C LEU A 92 6.25 -0.25 4.07
N GLN A 93 6.69 -1.50 4.25
CA GLN A 93 8.11 -1.85 4.24
C GLN A 93 8.77 -1.51 2.89
N VAL A 94 8.12 -1.83 1.76
CA VAL A 94 8.67 -1.58 0.41
C VAL A 94 8.73 -0.09 0.07
N SER A 95 7.67 0.66 0.41
CA SER A 95 7.57 2.09 0.10
C SER A 95 8.52 2.93 0.94
N THR A 96 8.61 2.67 2.25
CA THR A 96 9.44 3.44 3.18
C THR A 96 10.90 2.99 3.25
N GLY A 97 11.17 1.70 3.02
CA GLY A 97 12.47 1.08 3.33
C GLY A 97 12.63 0.70 4.81
N ALA A 98 11.66 1.05 5.67
CA ALA A 98 11.63 0.62 7.06
C ALA A 98 11.22 -0.85 7.12
N THR A 99 12.19 -1.76 7.22
CA THR A 99 11.93 -3.20 7.22
C THR A 99 12.15 -3.81 8.61
N MET A 100 11.52 -4.97 8.85
CA MET A 100 11.74 -5.73 10.10
C MET A 100 13.20 -6.14 10.26
N GLY A 101 13.86 -6.57 9.16
CA GLY A 101 15.27 -6.97 9.18
C GLY A 101 16.22 -5.82 9.47
N HIS A 102 15.86 -4.60 9.07
CA HIS A 102 16.62 -3.39 9.40
C HIS A 102 16.34 -2.89 10.83
N GLY A 103 15.39 -3.49 11.55
CA GLY A 103 15.01 -3.04 12.90
C GLY A 103 14.25 -1.71 12.91
N LEU A 104 13.61 -1.34 11.79
CA LEU A 104 12.86 -0.09 11.64
C LEU A 104 11.34 -0.30 11.57
N PHE A 105 10.87 -1.55 11.48
CA PHE A 105 9.45 -1.87 11.37
C PHE A 105 8.94 -2.66 12.58
N PHE A 106 7.84 -2.20 13.15
CA PHE A 106 7.23 -2.74 14.37
C PHE A 106 5.73 -2.95 14.17
N LEU A 107 5.16 -3.89 14.94
CA LEU A 107 3.72 -4.13 14.99
C LEU A 107 3.19 -3.66 16.33
N ALA A 108 2.09 -2.92 16.31
CA ALA A 108 1.38 -2.53 17.53
C ALA A 108 0.74 -3.75 18.19
N ASP A 109 0.86 -3.82 19.52
CA ASP A 109 0.22 -4.81 20.36
C ASP A 109 -1.20 -4.35 20.75
N GLU A 110 -2.08 -4.34 19.74
CA GLU A 110 -3.49 -3.96 19.90
C GLU A 110 -4.41 -5.01 19.26
N ASP A 111 -5.59 -5.25 19.84
CA ASP A 111 -6.55 -6.21 19.27
C ASP A 111 -7.18 -5.71 17.98
N GLU A 112 -7.52 -4.42 17.91
CA GLU A 112 -8.22 -3.82 16.76
C GLU A 112 -7.26 -3.55 15.60
N LYS A 113 -7.39 -4.35 14.53
CA LYS A 113 -6.56 -4.21 13.32
C LYS A 113 -7.15 -3.20 12.37
N ARG A 114 -6.34 -2.23 11.95
CA ARG A 114 -6.75 -1.13 11.07
C ARG A 114 -5.63 -0.69 10.15
N ILE A 115 -6.01 0.06 9.11
CA ILE A 115 -5.08 0.66 8.16
C ILE A 115 -4.60 1.98 8.74
N GLU A 116 -3.59 1.87 9.59
CA GLU A 116 -2.97 2.97 10.31
C GLU A 116 -1.50 2.66 10.57
N ALA A 117 -0.65 3.68 10.48
CA ALA A 117 0.75 3.56 10.82
C ALA A 117 1.28 4.86 11.41
N HIS A 118 2.12 4.70 12.44
CA HIS A 118 2.89 5.79 13.02
C HIS A 118 4.30 5.78 12.43
N PHE A 119 4.71 6.92 11.90
CA PHE A 119 6.03 7.16 11.34
C PHE A 119 6.79 8.07 12.31
N ALA A 120 8.01 7.69 12.65
CA ALA A 120 8.88 8.48 13.52
C ALA A 120 10.25 8.67 12.88
N TRP A 121 10.57 9.93 12.62
CA TRP A 121 11.89 10.43 12.23
C TRP A 121 12.60 11.00 13.46
N ASN A 122 13.80 11.54 13.30
CA ASN A 122 14.59 12.04 14.44
C ASN A 122 13.86 13.14 15.24
N ASP A 123 13.22 14.08 14.54
CA ASP A 123 12.60 15.27 15.14
C ASP A 123 11.09 15.40 14.82
N GLU A 124 10.53 14.49 14.03
CA GLU A 124 9.13 14.52 13.59
C GLU A 124 8.46 13.16 13.78
N THR A 125 7.18 13.19 14.13
CA THR A 125 6.32 12.02 14.16
C THR A 125 5.02 12.30 13.45
N MET A 126 4.47 11.29 12.78
CA MET A 126 3.23 11.40 12.03
C MET A 126 2.42 10.12 12.16
N LEU A 127 1.15 10.24 12.56
CA LEU A 127 0.19 9.15 12.53
C LEU A 127 -0.72 9.32 11.31
N LEU A 128 -0.73 8.33 10.42
CA LEU A 128 -1.61 8.31 9.25
C LEU A 128 -2.60 7.16 9.36
N ARG A 129 -3.87 7.43 9.04
CA ARG A 129 -4.92 6.40 8.97
C ARG A 129 -5.75 6.51 7.70
N LEU A 130 -6.29 5.38 7.24
CA LEU A 130 -7.28 5.34 6.18
C LEU A 130 -8.59 5.95 6.69
N ARG A 131 -9.15 6.89 5.93
CA ARG A 131 -10.45 7.47 6.24
C ARG A 131 -11.55 6.40 6.24
N SER A 132 -12.53 6.57 7.13
CA SER A 132 -13.52 5.52 7.43
C SER A 132 -14.43 5.19 6.25
N GLU A 133 -14.74 6.15 5.38
CA GLU A 133 -15.54 5.93 4.17
C GLU A 133 -14.85 5.00 3.16
N TYR A 134 -13.52 5.06 3.07
CA TYR A 134 -12.74 4.16 2.23
C TYR A 134 -12.62 2.77 2.87
N ALA A 135 -12.43 2.70 4.19
CA ALA A 135 -12.46 1.44 4.92
C ALA A 135 -13.82 0.72 4.77
N GLN A 136 -14.92 1.46 4.88
CA GLN A 136 -16.28 0.93 4.69
C GLN A 136 -16.50 0.45 3.26
N THR A 137 -15.98 1.17 2.26
CA THR A 137 -16.04 0.77 0.86
C THR A 137 -15.36 -0.58 0.64
N ILE A 138 -14.14 -0.76 1.16
CA ILE A 138 -13.41 -2.04 1.06
C ILE A 138 -14.20 -3.16 1.74
N GLN A 139 -14.71 -2.93 2.94
CA GLN A 139 -15.49 -3.93 3.67
C GLN A 139 -16.74 -4.36 2.91
N ASN A 140 -17.44 -3.41 2.28
CA ASN A 140 -18.64 -3.67 1.49
C ASN A 140 -18.30 -4.46 0.21
N ASP A 141 -17.24 -4.05 -0.50
CA ASP A 141 -16.80 -4.72 -1.72
C ASP A 141 -16.31 -6.16 -1.43
N ILE A 142 -15.51 -6.36 -0.37
CA ILE A 142 -15.08 -7.70 0.06
C ILE A 142 -16.27 -8.57 0.43
N ARG A 143 -17.22 -8.03 1.22
CA ARG A 143 -18.44 -8.75 1.63
C ARG A 143 -19.24 -9.19 0.40
N HIS A 144 -19.47 -8.28 -0.54
CA HIS A 144 -20.13 -8.59 -1.80
C HIS A 144 -19.41 -9.71 -2.56
N GLY A 145 -18.09 -9.64 -2.67
CA GLY A 145 -17.28 -10.68 -3.32
C GLY A 145 -17.46 -12.06 -2.67
N VAL A 146 -17.46 -12.12 -1.33
CA VAL A 146 -17.67 -13.38 -0.59
C VAL A 146 -19.09 -13.91 -0.80
N GLU A 147 -20.10 -13.05 -0.71
CA GLU A 147 -21.52 -13.42 -0.90
C GLU A 147 -21.79 -13.92 -2.34
N ALA A 148 -21.20 -13.27 -3.35
CA ALA A 148 -21.44 -13.59 -4.74
C ALA A 148 -20.64 -14.81 -5.24
N TYR A 149 -19.42 -15.00 -4.74
CA TYR A 149 -18.46 -15.95 -5.33
C TYR A 149 -17.84 -16.95 -4.33
N GLY A 150 -18.07 -16.80 -3.02
CA GLY A 150 -17.36 -17.55 -1.98
C GLY A 150 -15.84 -17.35 -2.06
N HIS A 151 -15.02 -18.25 -1.52
CA HIS A 151 -13.56 -18.23 -1.67
C HIS A 151 -13.08 -18.95 -2.94
N SER A 152 -13.75 -18.70 -4.07
CA SER A 152 -13.46 -19.34 -5.35
C SER A 152 -12.40 -18.58 -6.17
N PRO A 153 -11.86 -19.16 -7.26
CA PRO A 153 -11.00 -18.41 -8.19
C PRO A 153 -11.65 -17.13 -8.76
N ARG A 154 -12.98 -17.09 -8.87
CA ARG A 154 -13.71 -15.88 -9.30
C ARG A 154 -13.64 -14.77 -8.25
N TYR A 155 -13.69 -15.12 -6.97
CA TYR A 155 -13.50 -14.15 -5.89
C TYR A 155 -12.11 -13.51 -5.96
N TRP A 156 -11.06 -14.31 -6.19
CA TRP A 156 -9.71 -13.76 -6.32
C TRP A 156 -9.54 -12.87 -7.56
N SER A 157 -10.19 -13.22 -8.67
CA SER A 157 -10.24 -12.36 -9.86
C SER A 157 -10.97 -11.04 -9.58
N TYR A 158 -12.06 -11.09 -8.80
CA TYR A 158 -12.79 -9.90 -8.35
C TYR A 158 -11.96 -9.02 -7.42
N VAL A 159 -11.29 -9.59 -6.41
CA VAL A 159 -10.40 -8.85 -5.50
C VAL A 159 -9.24 -8.20 -6.27
N ARG A 160 -8.69 -8.87 -7.28
CA ARG A 160 -7.66 -8.30 -8.15
C ARG A 160 -8.17 -7.08 -8.92
N GLN A 161 -9.40 -7.14 -9.46
CA GLN A 161 -10.01 -6.00 -10.14
C GLN A 161 -10.26 -4.82 -9.18
N LEU A 162 -10.68 -5.08 -7.93
CA LEU A 162 -10.78 -4.04 -6.91
C LEU A 162 -9.42 -3.42 -6.59
N ALA A 163 -8.37 -4.22 -6.45
CA ALA A 163 -7.02 -3.73 -6.21
C ALA A 163 -6.54 -2.81 -7.35
N LEU A 164 -6.74 -3.20 -8.62
CA LEU A 164 -6.44 -2.35 -9.78
C LEU A 164 -7.26 -1.05 -9.76
N LYS A 165 -8.56 -1.14 -9.46
CA LYS A 165 -9.45 0.02 -9.36
C LYS A 165 -8.97 0.99 -8.29
N TYR A 166 -8.72 0.52 -7.07
CA TYR A 166 -8.28 1.38 -5.98
C TYR A 166 -6.89 1.95 -6.23
N TRP A 167 -5.98 1.16 -6.81
CA TRP A 167 -4.65 1.66 -7.19
C TRP A 167 -4.75 2.84 -8.16
N SER A 168 -5.51 2.65 -9.24
CA SER A 168 -5.63 3.63 -10.33
C SER A 168 -6.52 4.82 -10.01
N GLN A 169 -7.43 4.70 -9.02
CA GLN A 169 -8.44 5.73 -8.75
C GLN A 169 -8.22 6.51 -7.46
N TRP A 170 -7.71 5.88 -6.40
CA TRP A 170 -7.63 6.48 -5.08
C TRP A 170 -6.35 7.30 -4.92
N ASN A 171 -6.52 8.60 -4.72
CA ASN A 171 -5.43 9.52 -4.45
C ASN A 171 -4.98 9.39 -2.99
N ARG A 172 -3.69 9.13 -2.77
CA ARG A 172 -3.09 8.98 -1.44
C ARG A 172 -3.29 10.24 -0.57
N ASP A 173 -3.34 11.42 -1.18
CA ASP A 173 -3.55 12.71 -0.49
C ASP A 173 -5.00 12.87 0.03
N GLU A 174 -5.93 12.09 -0.53
CA GLU A 174 -7.36 12.17 -0.19
C GLU A 174 -7.78 11.05 0.76
N ILE A 175 -7.30 9.82 0.55
CA ILE A 175 -7.77 8.64 1.28
C ILE A 175 -7.17 8.51 2.69
N PHE A 176 -6.04 9.15 2.93
CA PHE A 176 -5.36 9.13 4.23
C PHE A 176 -5.54 10.46 4.94
N GLU A 177 -5.61 10.41 6.27
CA GLU A 177 -5.62 11.60 7.11
C GLU A 177 -4.58 11.49 8.22
N LYS A 178 -4.05 12.64 8.63
CA LYS A 178 -3.25 12.75 9.85
C LYS A 178 -4.19 12.60 11.04
N ALA A 179 -3.92 11.64 11.90
CA ALA A 179 -4.63 11.49 13.17
C ALA A 179 -3.87 12.25 14.27
N GLU A 180 -4.64 12.82 15.21
CA GLU A 180 -4.12 13.48 16.42
C GLU A 180 -3.65 12.47 17.46
#